data_AF-A0A1V9FH60-F1
#
_entry.id   AF-A0A1V9FH60-F1
#
_cell.length_a   1.000
_cell.length_b   1.000
_cell.length_c   1.000
_cell.angle_alpha   90.00
_cell.angle_beta   90.00
_cell.angle_gamma   90.00
#
_symmetry.space_group_name_H-M   'P 1'
#
loop_
_entity.id
_entity.type
_entity.pdbx_description
1 polymer ?
#
loop_
_entity_poly.entity_id
_entity_poly.type
_entity_poly.pdbx_seq_one_letter_code
_entity_poly.pdbx_strand_id
1 'polypeptide(L)'
;MKQGINQTPAVLADTFKDKSEAQAKTALLNLLSQLKIQKIVYIDDRCSINELKEAYVGKLKAHYDNKPEELDFVNWELPEAPFEKDIIKIWDEKDDAQRREIFLKIITFEGNNEELENSTAPLKLKDLLKDKIELLSPTEWIEKKNEILSSLTATNKILFLFDIEFVHAPLPDLRDGRDLAFELLQDKKISEYLHCGLFSHLFDTIEEYDKRSEYCNTHNLEKEKFYTISKKRFQNSSYLPGLAEGIRNTLLINEVESLKKETSAILRSSFSQSIQEINSLTPESFNHIIQRSSKLEGVWEMSTLIRISNIITTNSALTRLLPNDKRKKINQCLEKIRLVEKIKTGSETPIVKSQVIKLREKELYISNEILNRLHYPISNGDIFNIENKDYILLVQPCNVTLRSSGSRDRKYNIGFLVELETIDQDNYLKFKKGQLATLEIVEDVTLPNDKVKIVRYSTFQPVSLSPLDLTVFNNDGSSKMNLSESESNSAILQDSWKKRYKDLYKEFSEFSEGIKTYRKIKIANKNTIKKSIFNGPLFSGFKIDNENCLSKSGKLLEFNIKRVSHYRSPFSDDLLQKFMLYLSRNAFDHDFSN
;
A
#
# COMPACT_ATOMS: atom_id res chain seq x y z
N MET A 1 -29.40 31.49 -27.43
CA MET A 1 -28.23 31.73 -28.28
C MET A 1 -27.09 30.87 -27.79
N LYS A 2 -26.84 29.76 -28.50
CA LYS A 2 -25.70 28.85 -28.31
C LYS A 2 -24.64 29.25 -29.32
N GLN A 3 -23.45 29.64 -28.89
CA GLN A 3 -22.24 29.49 -29.70
C GLN A 3 -21.34 28.50 -28.98
N GLY A 4 -21.43 27.25 -29.40
CA GLY A 4 -20.53 26.19 -29.00
C GLY A 4 -19.25 26.33 -29.83
N ILE A 5 -18.13 26.56 -29.15
CA ILE A 5 -16.81 26.40 -29.74
C ILE A 5 -16.52 24.89 -29.69
N ASN A 6 -16.75 24.19 -30.80
CA ASN A 6 -16.23 22.85 -31.02
C ASN A 6 -14.71 22.95 -31.21
N GLN A 7 -13.95 22.87 -30.13
CA GLN A 7 -12.51 22.55 -30.22
C GLN A 7 -12.37 21.04 -30.44
N THR A 8 -11.63 20.65 -31.46
CA THR A 8 -11.29 19.25 -31.78
C THR A 8 -10.50 18.60 -30.63
N PRO A 9 -10.63 17.27 -30.40
CA PRO A 9 -9.92 16.55 -29.32
C PRO A 9 -8.39 16.77 -29.31
N ALA A 10 -7.79 16.97 -30.48
CA ALA A 10 -6.36 17.28 -30.63
C ALA A 10 -5.99 18.65 -30.05
N VAL A 11 -6.81 19.69 -30.27
CA VAL A 11 -6.55 21.05 -29.76
C VAL A 11 -6.70 21.13 -28.24
N LEU A 12 -7.62 20.35 -27.67
CA LEU A 12 -7.74 20.17 -26.23
C LEU A 12 -6.52 19.43 -25.68
N ALA A 13 -6.09 18.32 -26.29
CA ALA A 13 -4.91 17.57 -25.86
C ALA A 13 -3.62 18.42 -25.88
N ASP A 14 -3.41 19.23 -26.92
CA ASP A 14 -2.24 20.11 -27.03
C ASP A 14 -2.27 21.25 -26.00
N THR A 15 -3.43 21.87 -25.75
CA THR A 15 -3.54 22.91 -24.71
C THR A 15 -3.43 22.38 -23.28
N PHE A 16 -3.78 21.11 -23.04
CA PHE A 16 -3.52 20.44 -21.75
C PHE A 16 -2.03 20.08 -21.57
N LYS A 17 -1.35 19.66 -22.65
CA LYS A 17 0.07 19.34 -22.66
C LYS A 17 0.93 20.57 -22.35
N ASP A 18 0.66 21.71 -22.99
CA ASP A 18 1.38 22.97 -22.73
C ASP A 18 1.21 23.49 -21.29
N LYS A 19 0.02 23.32 -20.70
CA LYS A 19 -0.24 23.69 -19.30
C LYS A 19 0.53 22.80 -18.32
N SER A 20 0.60 21.49 -18.60
CA SER A 20 1.33 20.54 -17.77
C SER A 20 2.85 20.80 -17.80
N GLU A 21 3.40 21.16 -18.97
CA GLU A 21 4.82 21.51 -19.09
C GLU A 21 5.19 22.81 -18.39
N ALA A 22 4.37 23.86 -18.54
CA ALA A 22 4.57 25.12 -17.84
C ALA A 22 4.49 24.93 -16.30
N GLN A 23 3.56 24.08 -15.85
CA GLN A 23 3.44 23.70 -14.45
C GLN A 23 4.68 22.94 -13.95
N ALA A 24 5.15 21.94 -14.69
CA ALA A 24 6.34 21.15 -14.34
C ALA A 24 7.61 22.02 -14.27
N LYS A 25 7.76 22.96 -15.21
CA LYS A 25 8.85 23.96 -15.17
C LYS A 25 8.81 24.78 -13.89
N THR A 26 7.65 25.31 -13.57
CA THR A 26 7.44 26.12 -12.35
C THR A 26 7.71 25.29 -11.11
N ALA A 27 7.29 24.02 -11.11
CA ALA A 27 7.54 23.07 -10.04
C ALA A 27 9.05 22.85 -9.81
N LEU A 28 9.83 22.59 -10.87
CA LEU A 28 11.28 22.41 -10.77
C LEU A 28 11.97 23.63 -10.16
N LEU A 29 11.67 24.84 -10.64
CA LEU A 29 12.27 26.07 -10.12
C LEU A 29 11.86 26.32 -8.65
N ASN A 30 10.62 26.00 -8.29
CA ASN A 30 10.14 26.09 -6.91
C ASN A 30 10.83 25.07 -6.00
N LEU A 31 11.04 23.83 -6.46
CA LEU A 31 11.77 22.80 -5.71
C LEU A 31 13.20 23.24 -5.41
N LEU A 32 13.91 23.73 -6.44
CA LEU A 32 15.29 24.21 -6.29
C LEU A 32 15.37 25.39 -5.32
N SER A 33 14.51 26.40 -5.48
CA SER A 33 14.52 27.59 -4.63
C SER A 33 14.15 27.30 -3.17
N GLN A 34 13.10 26.50 -2.91
CA GLN A 34 12.67 26.17 -1.54
C GLN A 34 13.73 25.40 -0.75
N LEU A 35 14.50 24.56 -1.42
CA LEU A 35 15.56 23.76 -0.78
C LEU A 35 16.95 24.41 -0.86
N LYS A 36 17.05 25.65 -1.36
CA LYS A 36 18.31 26.38 -1.57
C LYS A 36 19.31 25.60 -2.43
N ILE A 37 18.80 24.93 -3.46
CA ILE A 37 19.59 24.24 -4.46
C ILE A 37 19.93 25.26 -5.56
N GLN A 38 21.23 25.53 -5.72
CA GLN A 38 21.72 26.54 -6.63
C GLN A 38 21.57 26.12 -8.09
N LYS A 39 21.94 24.87 -8.38
CA LYS A 39 21.92 24.27 -9.72
C LYS A 39 21.78 22.75 -9.65
N ILE A 40 21.41 22.17 -10.78
CA ILE A 40 21.47 20.74 -11.08
C ILE A 40 22.76 20.49 -11.86
N VAL A 41 23.50 19.43 -11.51
CA VAL A 41 24.60 18.92 -12.33
C VAL A 41 24.14 17.58 -12.88
N TYR A 42 24.00 17.50 -14.20
CA TYR A 42 23.53 16.32 -14.93
C TYR A 42 24.71 15.70 -15.67
N ILE A 43 25.04 14.46 -15.33
CA ILE A 43 26.17 13.71 -15.85
C ILE A 43 25.64 12.57 -16.71
N ASP A 44 25.88 12.62 -18.01
CA ASP A 44 25.41 11.64 -19.00
C ASP A 44 26.37 11.65 -20.20
N ASP A 45 26.63 10.48 -20.78
CA ASP A 45 27.54 10.31 -21.91
C ASP A 45 27.05 10.98 -23.20
N ARG A 46 25.78 11.40 -23.23
CA ARG A 46 25.16 12.15 -24.33
C ARG A 46 25.21 13.65 -24.11
N CYS A 47 25.71 14.16 -22.98
CA CYS A 47 25.82 15.60 -22.76
C CYS A 47 26.80 16.25 -23.74
N SER A 48 27.96 15.64 -23.95
CA SER A 48 28.96 16.09 -24.92
C SER A 48 28.72 15.45 -26.28
N ILE A 49 28.47 16.26 -27.32
CA ILE A 49 28.36 15.71 -28.68
C ILE A 49 29.67 15.06 -29.13
N ASN A 50 30.82 15.55 -28.65
CA ASN A 50 32.15 15.07 -29.03
C ASN A 50 32.42 13.61 -28.62
N GLU A 51 31.80 13.16 -27.53
CA GLU A 51 31.91 11.75 -27.09
C GLU A 51 31.08 10.81 -27.96
N LEU A 52 30.09 11.32 -28.70
CA LEU A 52 29.27 10.54 -29.62
C LEU A 52 29.94 10.30 -30.98
N LYS A 53 31.20 10.75 -31.18
CA LYS A 53 31.92 10.62 -32.47
C LYS A 53 32.05 9.16 -32.91
N GLU A 54 32.42 8.25 -32.01
CA GLU A 54 32.57 6.83 -32.36
C GLU A 54 31.22 6.18 -32.68
N ALA A 55 30.17 6.54 -31.94
CA ALA A 55 28.81 6.07 -32.22
C ALA A 55 28.30 6.58 -33.57
N TYR A 56 28.56 7.85 -33.91
CA TYR A 56 28.27 8.45 -35.21
C TYR A 56 28.95 7.66 -36.35
N VAL A 57 30.26 7.42 -36.22
CA VAL A 57 31.03 6.66 -37.21
C VAL A 57 30.51 5.23 -37.33
N GLY A 58 30.28 4.55 -36.20
CA GLY A 58 29.81 3.17 -36.16
C GLY A 58 28.43 3.00 -36.81
N LYS A 59 27.48 3.90 -36.53
CA LYS A 59 26.14 3.88 -37.13
C LYS A 59 26.21 4.08 -38.65
N LEU A 60 26.99 5.04 -39.15
CA LEU A 60 27.13 5.25 -40.60
C LEU A 60 27.81 4.08 -41.30
N LYS A 61 28.82 3.45 -40.68
CA LYS A 61 29.43 2.21 -41.20
C LYS A 61 28.40 1.08 -41.30
N ALA A 62 27.53 0.92 -40.30
CA ALA A 62 26.49 -0.10 -40.31
C ALA A 62 25.47 0.07 -41.45
N HIS A 63 25.28 1.29 -41.95
CA HIS A 63 24.40 1.58 -43.08
C HIS A 63 25.12 1.66 -44.43
N TYR A 64 26.44 1.45 -44.49
CA TYR A 64 27.23 1.61 -45.71
C TYR A 64 26.75 0.71 -46.86
N ASP A 65 26.37 -0.53 -46.58
CA ASP A 65 25.85 -1.46 -47.60
C ASP A 65 24.46 -1.06 -48.12
N ASN A 66 23.65 -0.40 -47.27
CA ASN A 66 22.27 -0.02 -47.61
C ASN A 66 22.19 1.34 -48.34
N LYS A 67 23.22 2.20 -48.19
CA LYS A 67 23.35 3.51 -48.85
C LYS A 67 22.06 4.36 -48.83
N PRO A 68 21.51 4.67 -47.65
CA PRO A 68 20.22 5.37 -47.55
C PRO A 68 20.28 6.81 -48.09
N GLU A 69 19.37 7.14 -49.00
CA GLU A 69 19.27 8.48 -49.61
C GLU A 69 18.85 9.55 -48.59
N GLU A 70 18.16 9.16 -47.51
CA GLU A 70 17.70 10.05 -46.44
C GLU A 70 18.84 10.66 -45.62
N LEU A 71 20.02 10.02 -45.63
CA LEU A 71 21.25 10.51 -45.00
C LEU A 71 22.11 11.23 -46.05
N ASP A 72 21.55 12.31 -46.58
CA ASP A 72 22.06 13.12 -47.71
C ASP A 72 23.37 13.88 -47.45
N PHE A 73 23.86 13.91 -46.20
CA PHE A 73 25.05 14.65 -45.81
C PHE A 73 26.35 13.84 -45.94
N VAL A 74 26.28 12.56 -46.32
CA VAL A 74 27.44 11.70 -46.59
C VAL A 74 27.46 11.22 -48.04
N ASN A 75 28.65 10.93 -48.58
CA ASN A 75 28.79 10.41 -49.92
C ASN A 75 28.91 8.87 -49.93
N TRP A 76 27.78 8.19 -50.09
CA TRP A 76 27.69 6.72 -50.12
C TRP A 76 28.40 6.07 -51.33
N GLU A 77 28.77 6.82 -52.37
CA GLU A 77 29.41 6.29 -53.58
C GLU A 77 30.93 6.14 -53.45
N LEU A 78 31.51 6.64 -52.35
CA LEU A 78 32.92 6.42 -52.05
C LEU A 78 33.19 4.95 -51.70
N PRO A 79 34.33 4.37 -52.11
CA PRO A 79 34.80 3.09 -51.60
C PRO A 79 34.97 3.14 -50.07
N GLU A 80 34.85 2.00 -49.39
CA GLU A 80 34.75 1.91 -47.92
C GLU A 80 35.85 2.68 -47.18
N ALA A 81 37.13 2.44 -47.48
CA ALA A 81 38.24 3.13 -46.81
C ALA A 81 38.24 4.67 -47.01
N PRO A 82 37.99 5.21 -48.23
CA PRO A 82 37.70 6.63 -48.42
C PRO A 82 36.44 7.14 -47.70
N PHE A 83 35.36 6.36 -47.67
CA PHE A 83 34.10 6.72 -46.99
C PHE A 83 34.33 6.92 -45.48
N GLU A 84 35.04 5.99 -44.83
CA GLU A 84 35.36 6.11 -43.40
C GLU A 84 36.14 7.38 -43.07
N LYS A 85 37.08 7.77 -43.93
CA LYS A 85 37.82 9.02 -43.78
C LYS A 85 36.92 10.25 -44.00
N ASP A 86 36.01 10.16 -44.95
CA ASP A 86 35.07 11.24 -45.29
C ASP A 86 34.10 11.52 -44.14
N ILE A 87 33.49 10.48 -43.54
CA ILE A 87 32.56 10.68 -42.41
C ILE A 87 33.25 11.25 -41.18
N ILE A 88 34.51 10.86 -40.91
CA ILE A 88 35.32 11.44 -39.83
C ILE A 88 35.62 12.91 -40.14
N LYS A 89 35.97 13.22 -41.39
CA LYS A 89 36.24 14.59 -41.83
C LYS A 89 34.99 15.48 -41.70
N ILE A 90 33.82 14.99 -42.14
CA ILE A 90 32.54 15.69 -42.01
C ILE A 90 32.26 16.04 -40.54
N TRP A 91 32.55 15.11 -39.63
CA TRP A 91 32.41 15.36 -38.19
C TRP A 91 33.39 16.43 -37.70
N ASP A 92 34.67 16.31 -38.05
CA ASP A 92 35.74 17.19 -37.54
C ASP A 92 35.62 18.63 -38.07
N GLU A 93 35.09 18.82 -39.27
CA GLU A 93 34.86 20.16 -39.87
C GLU A 93 33.62 20.89 -39.34
N LYS A 94 32.69 20.18 -38.69
CA LYS A 94 31.45 20.75 -38.14
C LYS A 94 31.60 21.25 -36.71
N ASP A 95 30.82 22.27 -36.35
CA ASP A 95 30.67 22.68 -34.95
C ASP A 95 29.74 21.74 -34.17
N ASP A 96 29.66 21.92 -32.85
CA ASP A 96 28.89 21.03 -31.97
C ASP A 96 27.39 21.02 -32.29
N ALA A 97 26.81 22.14 -32.76
CA ALA A 97 25.40 22.21 -33.13
C ALA A 97 25.13 21.43 -34.41
N GLN A 98 26.00 21.59 -35.40
CA GLN A 98 25.95 20.87 -36.68
C GLN A 98 26.21 19.37 -36.50
N ARG A 99 27.17 18.97 -35.65
CA ARG A 99 27.42 17.56 -35.29
C ARG A 99 26.19 16.92 -34.67
N ARG A 100 25.50 17.67 -33.82
CA ARG A 100 24.28 17.21 -33.15
C ARG A 100 23.11 17.06 -34.12
N GLU A 101 22.95 17.98 -35.06
CA GLU A 101 21.93 17.89 -36.11
C GLU A 101 22.10 16.62 -36.96
N ILE A 102 23.32 16.36 -37.46
CA ILE A 102 23.58 15.17 -38.28
C ILE A 102 23.44 13.87 -37.48
N PHE A 103 23.82 13.87 -36.20
CA PHE A 103 23.65 12.69 -35.34
C PHE A 103 22.17 12.38 -35.09
N LEU A 104 21.35 13.41 -34.82
CA LEU A 104 19.90 13.23 -34.65
C LEU A 104 19.20 12.80 -35.95
N LYS A 105 19.68 13.26 -37.12
CA LYS A 105 19.22 12.78 -38.43
C LYS A 105 19.41 11.26 -38.57
N ILE A 106 20.56 10.73 -38.16
CA ILE A 106 20.85 9.28 -38.20
C ILE A 106 19.86 8.52 -37.31
N ILE A 107 19.70 8.94 -36.06
CA ILE A 107 18.79 8.25 -35.11
C ILE A 107 17.34 8.30 -35.59
N THR A 108 16.92 9.43 -36.18
CA THR A 108 15.57 9.60 -36.72
C THR A 108 15.33 8.65 -37.89
N PHE A 109 16.32 8.50 -38.79
CA PHE A 109 16.28 7.54 -39.89
C PHE A 109 16.17 6.09 -39.39
N GLU A 110 16.92 5.73 -38.34
CA GLU A 110 16.86 4.40 -37.72
C GLU A 110 15.51 4.09 -37.05
N GLY A 111 14.62 5.08 -36.91
CA GLY A 111 13.34 4.93 -36.22
C GLY A 111 13.48 4.66 -34.72
N ASN A 112 14.66 4.91 -34.14
CA ASN A 112 14.94 4.64 -32.75
C ASN A 112 14.47 5.79 -31.84
N ASN A 113 13.16 5.83 -31.60
CA ASN A 113 12.52 6.88 -30.80
C ASN A 113 13.08 6.97 -29.37
N GLU A 114 13.44 5.85 -28.74
CA GLU A 114 14.01 5.84 -27.39
C GLU A 114 15.39 6.50 -27.37
N GLU A 115 16.25 6.19 -28.32
CA GLU A 115 17.57 6.80 -28.44
C GLU A 115 17.49 8.29 -28.80
N LEU A 116 16.49 8.68 -29.60
CA LEU A 116 16.23 10.07 -29.96
C LEU A 116 15.79 10.90 -28.75
N GLU A 117 14.86 10.36 -27.95
CA GLU A 117 14.39 11.00 -26.73
C GLU A 117 15.50 11.13 -25.71
N ASN A 118 16.28 10.06 -25.48
CA ASN A 118 17.42 10.08 -24.56
C ASN A 118 18.50 11.09 -24.98
N SER A 119 18.73 11.28 -26.29
CA SER A 119 19.72 12.24 -26.79
C SER A 119 19.26 13.70 -26.75
N THR A 120 17.94 13.94 -26.84
CA THR A 120 17.38 15.32 -26.83
C THR A 120 16.99 15.79 -25.42
N ALA A 121 16.79 14.85 -24.49
CA ALA A 121 16.36 15.07 -23.12
C ALA A 121 17.24 16.07 -22.33
N PRO A 122 18.58 15.87 -22.21
CA PRO A 122 19.44 16.80 -21.47
C PRO A 122 19.42 18.22 -22.05
N LEU A 123 19.31 18.35 -23.37
CA LEU A 123 19.32 19.63 -24.08
C LEU A 123 18.04 20.43 -23.81
N LYS A 124 16.88 19.76 -23.91
CA LYS A 124 15.59 20.36 -23.54
C LYS A 124 15.61 20.88 -22.10
N LEU A 125 16.25 20.13 -21.20
CA LEU A 125 16.41 20.53 -19.81
C LEU A 125 17.34 21.76 -19.66
N LYS A 126 18.42 21.81 -20.44
CA LYS A 126 19.33 22.97 -20.50
C LYS A 126 18.65 24.23 -21.00
N ASP A 127 17.85 24.14 -22.06
CA ASP A 127 17.08 25.28 -22.57
C ASP A 127 16.06 25.80 -21.56
N LEU A 128 15.45 24.88 -20.80
CA LEU A 128 14.44 25.20 -19.81
C LEU A 128 15.01 25.89 -18.56
N LEU A 129 16.08 25.31 -18.00
CA LEU A 129 16.66 25.68 -16.71
C LEU A 129 17.83 26.66 -16.85
N LYS A 130 18.39 26.82 -18.05
CA LYS A 130 19.46 27.78 -18.37
C LYS A 130 20.68 27.64 -17.46
N ASP A 131 20.90 28.61 -16.58
CA ASP A 131 21.99 28.66 -15.59
C ASP A 131 21.74 27.74 -14.39
N LYS A 132 20.51 27.26 -14.20
CA LYS A 132 20.14 26.32 -13.12
C LYS A 132 20.49 24.88 -13.41
N ILE A 133 21.05 24.57 -14.57
CA ILE A 133 21.58 23.24 -14.87
C ILE A 133 22.93 23.32 -15.58
N GLU A 134 23.84 22.45 -15.19
CA GLU A 134 25.09 22.20 -15.86
C GLU A 134 25.06 20.77 -16.40
N LEU A 135 25.28 20.63 -17.71
CA LEU A 135 25.41 19.33 -18.38
C LEU A 135 26.90 19.03 -18.45
N LEU A 136 27.30 17.83 -18.03
CA LEU A 136 28.67 17.37 -18.08
C LEU A 136 28.70 15.97 -18.65
N SER A 137 29.72 15.66 -19.43
CA SER A 137 30.07 14.28 -19.66
C SER A 137 30.77 13.62 -18.47
N PRO A 138 30.90 12.29 -18.44
CA PRO A 138 31.70 11.60 -17.41
C PRO A 138 33.14 12.12 -17.32
N THR A 139 33.76 12.42 -18.47
CA THR A 139 35.13 12.97 -18.52
C THR A 139 35.20 14.38 -17.94
N GLU A 140 34.29 15.27 -18.39
CA GLU A 140 34.22 16.65 -17.90
C GLU A 140 33.89 16.71 -16.40
N TRP A 141 33.09 15.76 -15.91
CA TRP A 141 32.82 15.62 -14.48
C TRP A 141 34.09 15.38 -13.69
N ILE A 142 34.96 14.45 -14.11
CA ILE A 142 36.22 14.16 -13.41
C ILE A 142 37.10 15.42 -13.31
N GLU A 143 37.17 16.20 -14.39
CA GLU A 143 37.97 17.42 -14.44
C GLU A 143 37.42 18.53 -13.52
N LYS A 144 36.10 18.77 -13.57
CA LYS A 144 35.46 19.88 -12.85
C LYS A 144 34.99 19.54 -11.45
N LYS A 145 34.95 18.26 -11.07
CA LYS A 145 34.42 17.78 -9.79
C LYS A 145 34.96 18.58 -8.61
N ASN A 146 36.28 18.72 -8.49
CA ASN A 146 36.89 19.39 -7.33
C ASN A 146 36.46 20.86 -7.21
N GLU A 147 36.36 21.56 -8.34
CA GLU A 147 35.86 22.95 -8.39
C GLU A 147 34.39 23.00 -7.94
N ILE A 148 33.53 22.14 -8.50
CA ILE A 148 32.10 22.09 -8.17
C ILE A 148 31.90 21.78 -6.68
N LEU A 149 32.64 20.80 -6.13
CA LEU A 149 32.51 20.40 -4.74
C LEU A 149 33.00 21.49 -3.77
N SER A 150 34.00 22.29 -4.16
CA SER A 150 34.47 23.41 -3.34
C SER A 150 33.42 24.52 -3.13
N SER A 151 32.40 24.58 -3.99
CA SER A 151 31.30 25.57 -3.91
C SER A 151 30.16 25.18 -2.97
N LEU A 152 30.12 23.90 -2.52
CA LEU A 152 29.04 23.37 -1.70
C LEU A 152 29.04 23.98 -0.30
N THR A 153 27.91 24.54 0.09
CA THR A 153 27.69 25.07 1.45
C THR A 153 26.26 24.82 1.92
N ALA A 154 25.97 25.11 3.19
CA ALA A 154 24.61 25.04 3.73
C ALA A 154 23.58 25.92 2.97
N THR A 155 24.05 26.98 2.31
CA THR A 155 23.22 27.89 1.50
C THR A 155 23.33 27.64 0.00
N ASN A 156 24.32 26.88 -0.45
CA ASN A 156 24.57 26.55 -1.86
C ASN A 156 24.58 25.03 -2.02
N LYS A 157 23.39 24.44 -2.10
CA LYS A 157 23.25 23.00 -2.36
C LYS A 157 23.25 22.69 -3.84
N ILE A 158 23.64 21.48 -4.21
CA ILE A 158 23.60 21.01 -5.60
C ILE A 158 22.84 19.69 -5.67
N LEU A 159 22.02 19.54 -6.72
CA LEU A 159 21.41 18.26 -7.08
C LEU A 159 22.25 17.62 -8.18
N PHE A 160 22.83 16.45 -7.90
CA PHE A 160 23.56 15.65 -8.87
C PHE A 160 22.64 14.58 -9.46
N LEU A 161 22.66 14.44 -10.77
CA LEU A 161 21.90 13.46 -11.53
C LEU A 161 22.89 12.70 -12.39
N PHE A 162 23.13 11.43 -12.09
CA PHE A 162 24.03 10.58 -12.87
C PHE A 162 23.22 9.61 -13.71
N ASP A 163 23.49 9.53 -15.02
CA ASP A 163 23.11 8.35 -15.77
C ASP A 163 23.93 7.15 -15.29
N ILE A 164 23.30 5.98 -15.22
CA ILE A 164 23.99 4.76 -14.75
C ILE A 164 25.00 4.29 -15.78
N GLU A 165 24.72 4.39 -17.08
CA GLU A 165 25.54 3.80 -18.13
C GLU A 165 26.29 4.89 -18.91
N PHE A 166 27.58 4.68 -19.16
CA PHE A 166 28.44 5.58 -19.94
C PHE A 166 28.94 4.88 -21.21
N VAL A 167 28.04 4.29 -21.99
CA VAL A 167 28.37 3.48 -23.17
C VAL A 167 29.16 4.27 -24.20
N HIS A 168 28.84 5.54 -24.40
CA HIS A 168 29.48 6.41 -25.39
C HIS A 168 30.62 7.25 -24.83
N ALA A 169 30.83 7.23 -23.51
CA ALA A 169 31.90 7.96 -22.84
C ALA A 169 32.46 7.14 -21.66
N PRO A 170 32.95 5.91 -21.91
CA PRO A 170 33.38 5.03 -20.85
C PRO A 170 34.60 5.63 -20.13
N LEU A 171 34.56 5.61 -18.80
CA LEU A 171 35.71 6.02 -18.02
C LEU A 171 36.85 5.00 -18.15
N PRO A 172 38.14 5.45 -18.15
CA PRO A 172 39.28 4.55 -18.31
C PRO A 172 39.38 3.44 -17.25
N ASP A 173 38.79 3.67 -16.08
CA ASP A 173 38.76 2.74 -14.96
C ASP A 173 37.46 1.90 -14.89
N LEU A 174 36.64 1.95 -15.94
CA LEU A 174 35.38 1.22 -16.10
C LEU A 174 34.30 1.56 -15.06
N ARG A 175 34.47 2.69 -14.34
CA ARG A 175 33.45 3.18 -13.42
C ARG A 175 32.22 3.68 -14.16
N ASP A 176 31.08 3.49 -13.52
CA ASP A 176 29.79 3.94 -14.03
C ASP A 176 29.14 5.00 -13.12
N GLY A 177 27.91 5.43 -13.43
CA GLY A 177 27.24 6.48 -12.65
C GLY A 177 26.99 6.13 -11.19
N ARG A 178 26.85 4.84 -10.86
CA ARG A 178 26.68 4.35 -9.50
C ARG A 178 27.98 4.50 -8.71
N ASP A 179 29.11 4.20 -9.34
CA ASP A 179 30.43 4.36 -8.74
C ASP A 179 30.77 5.84 -8.49
N LEU A 180 30.44 6.72 -9.44
CA LEU A 180 30.60 8.17 -9.27
C LEU A 180 29.72 8.71 -8.14
N ALA A 181 28.47 8.26 -8.06
CA ALA A 181 27.57 8.62 -6.97
C ALA A 181 28.07 8.11 -5.62
N PHE A 182 28.61 6.90 -5.56
CA PHE A 182 29.20 6.35 -4.34
C PHE A 182 30.39 7.18 -3.89
N GLU A 183 31.33 7.49 -4.79
CA GLU A 183 32.48 8.34 -4.49
C GLU A 183 32.05 9.71 -3.95
N LEU A 184 31.00 10.30 -4.52
CA LEU A 184 30.43 11.57 -4.06
C LEU A 184 29.79 11.47 -2.67
N LEU A 185 29.04 10.40 -2.42
CA LEU A 185 28.23 10.24 -1.21
C LEU A 185 29.02 9.78 0.01
N GLN A 186 30.19 9.17 -0.20
CA GLN A 186 31.08 8.74 0.89
C GLN A 186 31.67 9.89 1.70
N ASP A 187 31.91 11.05 1.08
CA ASP A 187 32.44 12.20 1.81
C ASP A 187 31.34 12.85 2.67
N LYS A 188 31.40 12.54 3.96
CA LYS A 188 30.46 13.02 4.98
C LYS A 188 30.46 14.54 5.14
N LYS A 189 31.53 15.25 4.75
CA LYS A 189 31.59 16.71 4.88
C LYS A 189 30.73 17.41 3.82
N ILE A 190 30.62 16.82 2.63
CA ILE A 190 29.88 17.40 1.50
C ILE A 190 28.50 16.77 1.32
N SER A 191 28.30 15.52 1.74
CA SER A 191 27.06 14.78 1.48
C SER A 191 25.82 15.31 2.24
N GLU A 192 25.99 16.30 3.12
CA GLU A 192 24.90 17.04 3.75
C GLU A 192 24.36 18.20 2.88
N TYR A 193 25.17 18.66 1.93
CA TYR A 193 24.89 19.82 1.08
C TYR A 193 24.49 19.43 -0.34
N LEU A 194 24.25 18.15 -0.61
CA LEU A 194 23.88 17.68 -1.93
C LEU A 194 22.72 16.68 -1.90
N HIS A 195 22.09 16.54 -3.05
CA HIS A 195 21.10 15.51 -3.35
C HIS A 195 21.59 14.69 -4.55
N CYS A 196 21.26 13.40 -4.61
CA CYS A 196 21.74 12.51 -5.66
C CYS A 196 20.60 11.70 -6.28
N GLY A 197 20.45 11.79 -7.60
CA GLY A 197 19.57 10.94 -8.41
C GLY A 197 20.40 10.06 -9.34
N LEU A 198 20.00 8.80 -9.52
CA LEU A 198 20.56 7.86 -10.49
C LEU A 198 19.53 7.58 -11.58
N PHE A 199 19.86 7.81 -12.85
CA PHE A 199 18.96 7.64 -13.99
C PHE A 199 19.31 6.38 -14.75
N SER A 200 18.30 5.68 -15.26
CA SER A 200 18.55 4.62 -16.23
C SER A 200 17.28 4.24 -16.98
N HIS A 201 17.46 3.76 -18.21
CA HIS A 201 16.40 3.17 -19.02
C HIS A 201 16.19 1.66 -18.70
N LEU A 202 17.09 1.04 -17.93
CA LEU A 202 17.11 -0.39 -17.63
C LEU A 202 15.97 -0.89 -16.72
N PHE A 203 15.15 0.01 -16.18
CA PHE A 203 14.06 -0.36 -15.28
C PHE A 203 12.86 0.58 -15.44
N ASP A 204 11.67 0.08 -15.08
CA ASP A 204 10.41 0.82 -15.10
C ASP A 204 10.20 1.65 -13.82
N THR A 205 9.23 2.58 -13.88
CA THR A 205 8.89 3.46 -12.75
C THR A 205 8.47 2.71 -11.49
N ILE A 206 7.88 1.52 -11.65
CA ILE A 206 7.45 0.66 -10.53
C ILE A 206 8.62 -0.07 -9.86
N GLU A 207 9.75 -0.21 -10.55
CA GLU A 207 10.93 -0.95 -10.09
C GLU A 207 11.97 -0.06 -9.40
N GLU A 208 11.79 1.27 -9.44
CA GLU A 208 12.73 2.24 -8.85
C GLU A 208 13.08 1.89 -7.40
N TYR A 209 12.08 1.59 -6.56
CA TYR A 209 12.36 1.24 -5.16
C TYR A 209 13.22 -0.03 -5.02
N ASP A 210 12.95 -1.03 -5.85
CA ASP A 210 13.63 -2.32 -5.79
C ASP A 210 15.08 -2.16 -6.26
N LYS A 211 15.30 -1.43 -7.36
CA LYS A 211 16.64 -1.10 -7.87
C LYS A 211 17.45 -0.25 -6.91
N ARG A 212 16.82 0.72 -6.25
CA ARG A 212 17.45 1.49 -5.17
C ARG A 212 17.95 0.56 -4.06
N SER A 213 17.13 -0.41 -3.67
CA SER A 213 17.46 -1.37 -2.61
C SER A 213 18.53 -2.36 -3.05
N GLU A 214 18.53 -2.78 -4.32
CA GLU A 214 19.61 -3.55 -4.96
C GLU A 214 20.95 -2.81 -4.91
N TYR A 215 20.98 -1.52 -5.26
CA TYR A 215 22.20 -0.72 -5.30
C TYR A 215 22.77 -0.39 -3.92
N CYS A 216 21.94 -0.32 -2.89
CA CYS A 216 22.43 -0.28 -1.51
C CYS A 216 23.30 -1.49 -1.17
N ASN A 217 22.97 -2.69 -1.68
CA ASN A 217 23.69 -3.93 -1.38
C ASN A 217 24.89 -4.16 -2.33
N THR A 218 24.74 -3.82 -3.60
CA THR A 218 25.74 -4.11 -4.64
C THR A 218 26.81 -3.03 -4.77
N HIS A 219 26.47 -1.77 -4.49
CA HIS A 219 27.35 -0.61 -4.67
C HIS A 219 27.58 0.18 -3.36
N ASN A 220 27.19 -0.39 -2.22
CA ASN A 220 27.36 0.20 -0.89
C ASN A 220 26.79 1.62 -0.73
N LEU A 221 25.76 1.97 -1.50
CA LEU A 221 25.12 3.28 -1.41
C LEU A 221 24.20 3.39 -0.19
N GLU A 222 24.31 4.47 0.57
CA GLU A 222 23.43 4.73 1.71
C GLU A 222 21.99 5.02 1.26
N LYS A 223 21.04 4.29 1.83
CA LYS A 223 19.60 4.41 1.50
C LYS A 223 19.06 5.81 1.74
N GLU A 224 19.65 6.59 2.63
CA GLU A 224 19.23 7.96 2.92
C GLU A 224 19.74 9.00 1.92
N LYS A 225 20.57 8.63 0.93
CA LYS A 225 21.40 9.59 0.19
C LYS A 225 21.15 9.70 -1.31
N PHE A 226 20.41 8.75 -1.89
CA PHE A 226 20.15 8.76 -3.33
C PHE A 226 18.76 8.22 -3.67
N TYR A 227 18.26 8.55 -4.85
CA TYR A 227 17.05 7.93 -5.41
C TYR A 227 17.30 7.50 -6.85
N THR A 228 16.67 6.40 -7.26
CA THR A 228 16.74 5.89 -8.63
C THR A 228 15.54 6.38 -9.42
N ILE A 229 15.76 6.89 -10.63
CA ILE A 229 14.77 7.49 -11.51
C ILE A 229 14.81 6.74 -12.83
N SER A 230 13.68 6.16 -13.23
CA SER A 230 13.54 5.53 -14.53
C SER A 230 13.48 6.59 -15.63
N LYS A 231 14.29 6.43 -16.68
CA LYS A 231 14.21 7.25 -17.90
C LYS A 231 12.88 7.06 -18.63
N LYS A 232 12.13 5.98 -18.36
CA LYS A 232 10.79 5.76 -18.93
C LYS A 232 9.74 6.73 -18.39
N ARG A 233 10.03 7.48 -17.31
CA ARG A 233 9.23 8.66 -16.90
C ARG A 233 9.16 9.73 -18.00
N PHE A 234 10.05 9.69 -18.98
CA PHE A 234 10.25 10.72 -20.00
C PHE A 234 9.62 10.39 -21.35
N GLN A 235 9.19 9.14 -21.54
CA GLN A 235 8.82 8.56 -22.85
C GLN A 235 7.35 8.82 -23.26
N ASN A 236 6.52 9.36 -22.36
CA ASN A 236 5.13 9.72 -22.68
C ASN A 236 5.02 11.17 -23.16
N SER A 237 3.84 11.55 -23.65
CA SER A 237 3.53 12.82 -24.34
C SER A 237 3.92 14.12 -23.62
N SER A 238 4.53 14.11 -22.42
CA SER A 238 5.20 15.26 -21.83
C SER A 238 6.38 14.84 -20.96
N TYR A 239 7.59 15.27 -21.36
CA TYR A 239 8.89 14.94 -20.77
C TYR A 239 9.08 15.52 -19.36
N LEU A 240 8.67 16.78 -19.16
CA LEU A 240 8.98 17.55 -17.94
C LEU A 240 8.22 17.14 -16.68
N PRO A 241 6.92 16.78 -16.72
CA PRO A 241 6.20 16.37 -15.54
C PRO A 241 6.78 15.11 -14.87
N GLY A 242 7.17 14.11 -15.67
CA GLY A 242 7.78 12.88 -15.16
C GLY A 242 9.15 13.12 -14.51
N LEU A 243 9.96 14.01 -15.11
CA LEU A 243 11.25 14.43 -14.55
C LEU A 243 11.08 15.24 -13.26
N ALA A 244 10.15 16.21 -13.25
CA ALA A 244 9.84 17.00 -12.06
C ALA A 244 9.41 16.11 -10.89
N GLU A 245 8.66 15.05 -11.17
CA GLU A 245 8.25 14.05 -10.20
C GLU A 245 9.42 13.20 -9.67
N GLY A 246 10.28 12.71 -10.56
CA GLY A 246 11.49 11.97 -10.16
C GLY A 246 12.42 12.82 -9.29
N ILE A 247 12.64 14.08 -9.67
CA ILE A 247 13.43 15.04 -8.88
C ILE A 247 12.76 15.30 -7.53
N ARG A 248 11.43 15.50 -7.48
CA ARG A 248 10.71 15.66 -6.21
C ARG A 248 11.00 14.49 -5.26
N ASN A 249 10.93 13.25 -5.73
CA ASN A 249 11.22 12.06 -4.92
C ASN A 249 12.68 12.02 -4.44
N THR A 250 13.63 12.36 -5.30
CA THR A 250 15.05 12.48 -4.93
C THR A 250 15.27 13.49 -3.81
N LEU A 251 14.56 14.61 -3.84
CA LEU A 251 14.68 15.65 -2.83
C LEU A 251 14.03 15.27 -1.50
N LEU A 252 13.00 14.43 -1.52
CA LEU A 252 12.31 13.93 -0.33
C LEU A 252 13.08 12.84 0.42
N ILE A 253 13.93 12.09 -0.27
CA ILE A 253 14.40 10.79 0.21
C ILE A 253 15.20 10.86 1.51
N ASN A 254 16.06 11.88 1.64
CA ASN A 254 16.87 12.10 2.83
C ASN A 254 15.99 12.30 4.06
N GLU A 255 14.93 13.10 3.94
CA GLU A 255 14.03 13.43 5.05
C GLU A 255 13.12 12.24 5.39
N VAL A 256 12.62 11.52 4.37
CA VAL A 256 11.77 10.32 4.55
C VAL A 256 12.54 9.21 5.25
N GLU A 257 13.75 8.89 4.81
CA GLU A 257 14.54 7.81 5.42
C GLU A 257 15.10 8.23 6.79
N SER A 258 15.44 9.51 6.98
CA SER A 258 15.75 10.06 8.31
C SER A 258 14.60 9.85 9.30
N LEU A 259 13.35 10.16 8.89
CA LEU A 259 12.17 9.90 9.73
C LEU A 259 11.97 8.41 10.02
N LYS A 260 12.14 7.53 9.02
CA LYS A 260 12.06 6.08 9.23
C LYS A 260 13.11 5.60 10.24
N LYS A 261 14.33 6.11 10.16
CA LYS A 261 15.44 5.78 11.06
C LYS A 261 15.17 6.23 12.50
N GLU A 262 14.77 7.50 12.68
CA GLU A 262 14.41 8.05 14.00
C GLU A 262 13.23 7.29 14.61
N THR A 263 12.18 7.04 13.82
CA THR A 263 11.00 6.27 14.26
C THR A 263 11.39 4.85 14.66
N SER A 264 12.22 4.18 13.85
CA SER A 264 12.71 2.84 14.15
C SER A 264 13.53 2.80 15.43
N ALA A 265 14.39 3.79 15.67
CA ALA A 265 15.18 3.89 16.89
C ALA A 265 14.30 4.08 18.13
N ILE A 266 13.27 4.94 18.05
CA ILE A 266 12.29 5.13 19.12
C ILE A 266 11.56 3.82 19.39
N LEU A 267 10.99 3.17 18.36
CA LEU A 267 10.22 1.94 18.52
C LEU A 267 11.08 0.80 19.08
N ARG A 268 12.28 0.56 18.56
CA ARG A 268 13.20 -0.47 19.08
C ARG A 268 13.47 -0.27 20.57
N SER A 269 13.80 0.96 20.95
CA SER A 269 14.09 1.29 22.34
C SER A 269 12.85 1.16 23.24
N SER A 270 11.67 1.50 22.74
CA SER A 270 10.40 1.34 23.45
C SER A 270 10.01 -0.13 23.64
N PHE A 271 10.24 -0.97 22.63
CA PHE A 271 10.03 -2.42 22.76
C PHE A 271 11.00 -3.04 23.76
N SER A 272 12.29 -2.67 23.74
CA SER A 272 13.26 -3.13 24.74
C SER A 272 12.84 -2.75 26.17
N GLN A 273 12.33 -1.52 26.35
CA GLN A 273 11.78 -1.08 27.63
C GLN A 273 10.54 -1.90 28.03
N SER A 274 9.63 -2.17 27.10
CA SER A 274 8.45 -3.01 27.36
C SER A 274 8.82 -4.41 27.85
N ILE A 275 9.88 -5.01 27.28
CA ILE A 275 10.39 -6.31 27.74
C ILE A 275 10.94 -6.20 29.16
N GLN A 276 11.72 -5.16 29.46
CA GLN A 276 12.29 -4.94 30.80
C GLN A 276 11.21 -4.74 31.85
N GLU A 277 10.20 -3.90 31.58
CA GLU A 277 9.10 -3.64 32.50
C GLU A 277 8.27 -4.89 32.77
N ILE A 278 7.93 -5.67 31.72
CA ILE A 278 7.23 -6.93 31.89
C ILE A 278 8.05 -7.91 32.75
N ASN A 279 9.37 -8.02 32.50
CA ASN A 279 10.26 -8.88 33.28
C ASN A 279 10.42 -8.41 34.74
N SER A 280 10.21 -7.12 35.01
CA SER A 280 10.30 -6.55 36.36
C SER A 280 9.02 -6.69 37.18
N LEU A 281 7.91 -7.12 36.58
CA LEU A 281 6.67 -7.37 37.31
C LEU A 281 6.90 -8.45 38.37
N THR A 282 6.53 -8.15 39.62
CA THR A 282 6.58 -9.17 40.67
C THR A 282 5.60 -10.31 40.34
N PRO A 283 5.83 -11.54 40.84
CA PRO A 283 4.89 -12.65 40.64
C PRO A 283 3.45 -12.30 41.06
N GLU A 284 3.26 -11.51 42.12
CA GLU A 284 1.96 -11.06 42.60
C GLU A 284 1.28 -10.09 41.63
N SER A 285 2.01 -9.08 41.14
CA SER A 285 1.50 -8.13 40.15
C SER A 285 1.18 -8.84 38.84
N PHE A 286 2.06 -9.72 38.38
CA PHE A 286 1.83 -10.51 37.18
C PHE A 286 0.59 -11.39 37.32
N ASN A 287 0.45 -12.12 38.44
CA ASN A 287 -0.73 -12.95 38.69
C ASN A 287 -2.02 -12.13 38.78
N HIS A 288 -1.99 -10.99 39.45
CA HIS A 288 -3.16 -10.10 39.57
C HIS A 288 -3.59 -9.54 38.22
N ILE A 289 -2.66 -8.94 37.47
CA ILE A 289 -2.94 -8.26 36.21
C ILE A 289 -3.27 -9.28 35.12
N ILE A 290 -2.51 -10.37 35.00
CA ILE A 290 -2.68 -11.32 33.88
C ILE A 290 -3.75 -12.36 34.20
N GLN A 291 -3.61 -13.12 35.28
CA GLN A 291 -4.48 -14.27 35.50
C GLN A 291 -5.82 -13.88 36.14
N ARG A 292 -5.78 -13.14 37.25
CA ARG A 292 -7.00 -12.83 38.02
C ARG A 292 -7.94 -11.91 37.25
N SER A 293 -7.42 -10.82 36.69
CA SER A 293 -8.24 -9.86 35.95
C SER A 293 -8.85 -10.50 34.69
N SER A 294 -8.04 -11.19 33.87
CA SER A 294 -8.52 -11.82 32.63
C SER A 294 -9.58 -12.88 32.91
N LYS A 295 -9.41 -13.68 33.98
CA LYS A 295 -10.40 -14.68 34.41
C LYS A 295 -11.73 -14.04 34.87
N LEU A 296 -11.67 -12.90 35.55
CA LEU A 296 -12.86 -12.15 35.96
C LEU A 296 -13.58 -11.54 34.75
N GLU A 297 -12.83 -10.94 33.84
CA GLU A 297 -13.33 -10.28 32.65
C GLU A 297 -13.75 -11.24 31.54
N GLY A 298 -13.28 -12.50 31.56
CA GLY A 298 -13.57 -13.47 30.51
C GLY A 298 -12.71 -13.29 29.26
N VAL A 299 -11.51 -12.72 29.43
CA VAL A 299 -10.56 -12.41 28.37
C VAL A 299 -9.42 -13.43 28.39
N TRP A 300 -8.83 -13.70 27.24
CA TRP A 300 -7.63 -14.52 27.15
C TRP A 300 -6.44 -13.81 27.81
N GLU A 301 -5.70 -14.52 28.68
CA GLU A 301 -4.53 -13.99 29.37
C GLU A 301 -3.46 -13.44 28.43
N MET A 302 -3.26 -14.09 27.28
CA MET A 302 -2.30 -13.62 26.28
C MET A 302 -2.76 -12.31 25.61
N SER A 303 -4.07 -12.12 25.43
CA SER A 303 -4.60 -10.83 24.95
C SER A 303 -4.31 -9.71 25.94
N THR A 304 -4.40 -10.00 27.25
CA THR A 304 -4.01 -9.05 28.30
C THR A 304 -2.52 -8.75 28.29
N LEU A 305 -1.65 -9.75 28.07
CA LEU A 305 -0.21 -9.54 27.90
C LEU A 305 0.12 -8.66 26.68
N ILE A 306 -0.50 -8.91 25.53
CA ILE A 306 -0.34 -8.09 24.32
C ILE A 306 -0.81 -6.66 24.58
N ARG A 307 -1.95 -6.49 25.26
CA ARG A 307 -2.47 -5.16 25.66
C ARG A 307 -1.47 -4.41 26.54
N ILE A 308 -0.88 -5.07 27.54
CA ILE A 308 0.13 -4.45 28.43
C ILE A 308 1.37 -4.05 27.63
N SER A 309 1.86 -4.93 26.75
CA SER A 309 3.00 -4.60 25.90
C SER A 309 2.71 -3.37 25.02
N ASN A 310 1.51 -3.27 24.46
CA ASN A 310 1.09 -2.10 23.69
C ASN A 310 1.03 -0.82 24.55
N ILE A 311 0.49 -0.90 25.76
CA ILE A 311 0.43 0.24 26.70
C ILE A 311 1.84 0.73 27.02
N ILE A 312 2.73 -0.17 27.44
CA ILE A 312 4.10 0.17 27.83
C ILE A 312 4.88 0.71 26.63
N THR A 313 4.80 0.04 25.48
CA THR A 313 5.50 0.45 24.26
C THR A 313 5.05 1.84 23.81
N THR A 314 3.74 2.11 23.83
CA THR A 314 3.17 3.42 23.47
C THR A 314 3.64 4.50 24.44
N ASN A 315 3.50 4.26 25.75
CA ASN A 315 3.91 5.21 26.77
C ASN A 315 5.42 5.51 26.71
N SER A 316 6.25 4.48 26.52
CA SER A 316 7.69 4.63 26.35
C SER A 316 8.03 5.43 25.09
N ALA A 317 7.35 5.17 23.96
CA ALA A 317 7.55 5.93 22.73
C ALA A 317 7.21 7.42 22.91
N LEU A 318 6.08 7.73 23.54
CA LEU A 318 5.67 9.11 23.84
C LEU A 318 6.63 9.79 24.81
N THR A 319 7.08 9.09 25.85
CA THR A 319 8.05 9.61 26.83
C THR A 319 9.37 9.96 26.15
N ARG A 320 9.84 9.13 25.21
CA ARG A 320 11.06 9.37 24.43
C ARG A 320 10.95 10.58 23.51
N LEU A 321 9.73 11.04 23.21
CA LEU A 321 9.44 12.25 22.45
C LEU A 321 9.27 13.49 23.35
N LEU A 322 9.34 13.39 24.68
CA LEU A 322 9.29 14.57 25.55
C LEU A 322 10.42 15.59 25.28
N PRO A 323 11.69 15.18 25.03
CA PRO A 323 12.76 16.12 24.73
C PRO A 323 12.47 17.00 23.51
N ASN A 324 12.66 18.32 23.65
CA ASN A 324 12.32 19.30 22.63
C ASN A 324 13.18 19.20 21.38
N ASP A 325 14.46 18.86 21.54
CA ASP A 325 15.43 18.64 20.46
C ASP A 325 14.99 17.53 19.51
N LYS A 326 14.54 16.39 20.05
CA LYS A 326 14.03 15.27 19.24
C LYS A 326 12.80 15.64 18.44
N ARG A 327 11.81 16.27 19.10
CA ARG A 327 10.59 16.74 18.41
C ARG A 327 10.90 17.79 17.37
N LYS A 328 11.82 18.71 17.67
CA LYS A 328 12.26 19.74 16.72
C LYS A 328 12.86 19.09 15.47
N LYS A 329 13.73 18.09 15.61
CA LYS A 329 14.31 17.35 14.49
C LYS A 329 13.25 16.65 13.63
N ILE A 330 12.32 15.92 14.25
CA ILE A 330 11.21 15.25 13.54
C ILE A 330 10.33 16.26 12.81
N ASN A 331 9.92 17.34 13.49
CA ASN A 331 9.08 18.37 12.90
C ASN A 331 9.77 19.10 11.74
N GLN A 332 11.08 19.33 11.83
CA GLN A 332 11.86 19.91 10.72
C GLN A 332 11.88 18.98 9.50
N CYS A 333 12.03 17.67 9.69
CA CYS A 333 11.95 16.71 8.58
C CYS A 333 10.56 16.72 7.94
N LEU A 334 9.50 16.66 8.78
CA LEU A 334 8.10 16.71 8.31
C LEU A 334 7.76 18.02 7.60
N GLU A 335 8.28 19.15 8.07
CA GLU A 335 8.10 20.45 7.46
C GLU A 335 8.68 20.47 6.05
N LYS A 336 9.93 20.00 5.87
CA LYS A 336 10.56 19.90 4.55
C LYS A 336 9.81 18.97 3.61
N ILE A 337 9.36 17.81 4.09
CA ILE A 337 8.55 16.89 3.28
C ILE A 337 7.28 17.59 2.79
N ARG A 338 6.57 18.27 3.68
CA ARG A 338 5.34 19.01 3.33
C ARG A 338 5.61 20.18 2.39
N LEU A 339 6.74 20.86 2.51
CA LEU A 339 7.14 21.94 1.59
C LEU A 339 7.26 21.40 0.16
N VAL A 340 7.97 20.28 0.01
CA VAL A 340 8.23 19.63 -1.28
C VAL A 340 6.99 18.96 -1.87
N GLU A 341 6.22 18.21 -1.08
CA GLU A 341 5.02 17.51 -1.56
C GLU A 341 3.91 18.44 -2.05
N LYS A 342 3.78 19.64 -1.46
CA LYS A 342 2.78 20.63 -1.90
C LYS A 342 3.00 21.10 -3.34
N ILE A 343 4.21 20.94 -3.88
CA ILE A 343 4.53 21.34 -5.23
C ILE A 343 3.98 20.30 -6.21
N LYS A 344 3.00 20.71 -7.01
CA LYS A 344 2.38 19.87 -8.04
C LYS A 344 3.26 19.83 -9.29
N THR A 345 3.85 18.68 -9.58
CA THR A 345 4.78 18.42 -10.68
C THR A 345 4.10 18.20 -12.03
N GLY A 346 2.78 17.97 -12.05
CA GLY A 346 2.02 17.63 -13.27
C GLY A 346 2.03 16.14 -13.60
N SER A 347 2.72 15.32 -12.79
CA SER A 347 2.74 13.85 -12.85
C SER A 347 2.61 13.28 -11.44
N GLU A 348 2.41 11.97 -11.34
CA GLU A 348 2.30 11.26 -10.06
C GLU A 348 3.18 10.00 -10.10
N THR A 349 3.87 9.75 -8.99
CA THR A 349 4.56 8.47 -8.79
C THR A 349 3.54 7.37 -8.52
N PRO A 350 3.60 6.23 -9.24
CA PRO A 350 2.72 5.11 -8.98
C PRO A 350 2.86 4.64 -7.52
N ILE A 351 1.77 4.69 -6.78
CA ILE A 351 1.74 4.12 -5.44
C ILE A 351 1.68 2.59 -5.60
N VAL A 352 2.55 1.87 -4.89
CA VAL A 352 2.43 0.41 -4.73
C VAL A 352 1.18 0.13 -3.89
N LYS A 353 0.02 0.14 -4.54
CA LYS A 353 -1.30 0.03 -3.89
C LYS A 353 -1.38 -1.20 -2.99
N SER A 354 -0.70 -2.29 -3.35
CA SER A 354 -0.74 -3.54 -2.58
C SER A 354 -0.23 -3.40 -1.14
N GLN A 355 0.82 -2.63 -0.88
CA GLN A 355 1.33 -2.45 0.48
C GLN A 355 0.36 -1.65 1.35
N VAL A 356 -0.16 -0.54 0.80
CA VAL A 356 -1.13 0.33 1.48
C VAL A 356 -2.43 -0.42 1.75
N ILE A 357 -2.96 -1.14 0.75
CA ILE A 357 -4.16 -1.98 0.88
C ILE A 357 -3.96 -3.03 1.97
N LYS A 358 -2.85 -3.78 1.96
CA LYS A 358 -2.56 -4.79 2.99
C LYS A 358 -2.48 -4.20 4.40
N LEU A 359 -1.94 -2.99 4.55
CA LEU A 359 -1.87 -2.33 5.86
C LEU A 359 -3.25 -1.89 6.33
N ARG A 360 -4.05 -1.28 5.45
CA ARG A 360 -5.42 -0.86 5.76
C ARG A 360 -6.33 -2.06 6.03
N GLU A 361 -6.16 -3.16 5.31
CA GLU A 361 -6.87 -4.42 5.57
C GLU A 361 -6.60 -4.93 6.99
N LYS A 362 -5.34 -4.91 7.46
CA LYS A 362 -4.99 -5.31 8.85
C LYS A 362 -5.53 -4.37 9.93
N GLU A 363 -5.74 -3.10 9.57
CA GLU A 363 -6.36 -2.09 10.43
C GLU A 363 -7.88 -2.32 10.56
N LEU A 364 -8.54 -2.66 9.45
CA LEU A 364 -9.98 -2.88 9.38
C LEU A 364 -10.39 -4.28 9.86
N TYR A 365 -9.59 -5.31 9.59
CA TYR A 365 -9.98 -6.71 9.77
C TYR A 365 -8.91 -7.56 10.48
N ILE A 366 -9.38 -8.59 11.19
CA ILE A 366 -8.58 -9.76 11.55
C ILE A 366 -8.96 -10.90 10.60
N SER A 367 -7.97 -11.53 9.97
CA SER A 367 -8.19 -12.65 9.05
C SER A 367 -8.72 -13.89 9.76
N ASN A 368 -9.49 -14.73 9.06
CA ASN A 368 -9.94 -16.02 9.56
C ASN A 368 -8.81 -16.90 10.10
N GLU A 369 -7.62 -16.88 9.47
CA GLU A 369 -6.51 -17.70 9.89
C GLU A 369 -6.09 -17.40 11.34
N ILE A 370 -5.92 -16.12 11.67
CA ILE A 370 -5.57 -15.69 13.03
C ILE A 370 -6.75 -15.97 13.97
N LEU A 371 -7.95 -15.57 13.55
CA LEU A 371 -9.17 -15.63 14.34
C LEU A 371 -9.51 -17.06 14.81
N ASN A 372 -9.48 -18.00 13.86
CA ASN A 372 -9.96 -19.36 14.08
C ASN A 372 -8.86 -20.27 14.66
N ARG A 373 -7.60 -20.14 14.23
CA ARG A 373 -6.49 -20.96 14.76
C ARG A 373 -6.07 -20.55 16.18
N LEU A 374 -6.30 -19.30 16.57
CA LEU A 374 -6.16 -18.85 17.96
C LEU A 374 -7.43 -19.06 18.79
N HIS A 375 -8.48 -19.65 18.21
CA HIS A 375 -9.76 -19.90 18.86
C HIS A 375 -10.30 -18.66 19.59
N TYR A 376 -10.24 -17.50 18.93
CA TYR A 376 -10.71 -16.26 19.53
C TYR A 376 -12.19 -16.37 19.87
N PRO A 377 -12.63 -15.86 21.04
CA PRO A 377 -14.05 -15.78 21.37
C PRO A 377 -14.83 -15.09 20.26
N ILE A 378 -16.10 -15.45 20.08
CA ILE A 378 -16.99 -14.65 19.24
C ILE A 378 -17.16 -13.24 19.85
N SER A 379 -17.26 -12.22 19.02
CA SER A 379 -17.31 -10.82 19.42
C SER A 379 -18.08 -9.94 18.44
N ASN A 380 -18.40 -8.72 18.87
CA ASN A 380 -18.98 -7.69 18.01
C ASN A 380 -18.11 -7.48 16.77
N GLY A 381 -18.70 -7.47 15.58
CA GLY A 381 -17.98 -7.29 14.31
C GLY A 381 -17.50 -8.58 13.65
N ASP A 382 -17.69 -9.75 14.27
CA ASP A 382 -17.44 -11.02 13.59
C ASP A 382 -18.31 -11.20 12.36
N ILE A 383 -17.69 -11.70 11.29
CA ILE A 383 -18.37 -11.97 10.02
C ILE A 383 -18.48 -13.47 9.81
N PHE A 384 -19.69 -13.91 9.53
CA PHE A 384 -20.05 -15.30 9.29
C PHE A 384 -20.60 -15.46 7.88
N ASN A 385 -20.08 -16.43 7.14
CA ASN A 385 -20.73 -16.93 5.95
C ASN A 385 -21.78 -17.97 6.37
N ILE A 386 -23.04 -17.75 6.02
CA ILE A 386 -24.18 -18.62 6.30
C ILE A 386 -24.94 -18.83 4.99
N GLU A 387 -25.06 -20.08 4.54
CA GLU A 387 -25.67 -20.40 3.23
C GLU A 387 -25.14 -19.55 2.06
N ASN A 388 -23.82 -19.37 2.00
CA ASN A 388 -23.11 -18.58 0.97
C ASN A 388 -23.39 -17.06 1.03
N LYS A 389 -23.91 -16.54 2.14
CA LYS A 389 -24.09 -15.11 2.37
C LYS A 389 -23.32 -14.67 3.61
N ASP A 390 -22.71 -13.49 3.53
CA ASP A 390 -21.97 -12.93 4.66
C ASP A 390 -22.89 -12.12 5.57
N TYR A 391 -22.73 -12.33 6.87
CA TYR A 391 -23.47 -11.65 7.93
C TYR A 391 -22.48 -11.13 8.96
N ILE A 392 -22.65 -9.88 9.39
CA ILE A 392 -21.89 -9.33 10.51
C ILE A 392 -22.70 -9.46 11.81
N LEU A 393 -22.05 -9.91 12.87
CA LEU A 393 -22.61 -10.01 14.21
C LEU A 393 -22.51 -8.67 14.92
N LEU A 394 -23.67 -8.09 15.23
CA LEU A 394 -23.79 -6.91 16.07
C LEU A 394 -24.30 -7.34 17.45
N VAL A 395 -23.45 -7.18 18.46
CA VAL A 395 -23.77 -7.58 19.83
C VAL A 395 -22.99 -6.71 20.81
N GLN A 396 -23.61 -6.34 21.94
CA GLN A 396 -22.88 -5.62 22.97
C GLN A 396 -21.74 -6.49 23.52
N PRO A 397 -20.49 -5.97 23.60
CA PRO A 397 -19.34 -6.77 24.07
C PRO A 397 -19.55 -7.42 25.44
N CYS A 398 -20.18 -6.73 26.39
CA CYS A 398 -20.46 -7.26 27.72
C CYS A 398 -21.41 -8.48 27.71
N ASN A 399 -22.26 -8.60 26.69
CA ASN A 399 -23.25 -9.66 26.56
C ASN A 399 -22.68 -10.93 25.92
N VAL A 400 -21.62 -10.82 25.12
CA VAL A 400 -21.05 -11.95 24.37
C VAL A 400 -19.90 -12.64 25.11
N THR A 401 -19.21 -11.91 26.01
CA THR A 401 -18.07 -12.42 26.77
C THR A 401 -18.43 -13.58 27.70
N LEU A 402 -17.63 -14.65 27.66
CA LEU A 402 -17.78 -15.80 28.56
C LEU A 402 -17.05 -15.59 29.88
N ARG A 403 -17.75 -15.75 31.00
CA ARG A 403 -17.13 -15.72 32.32
C ARG A 403 -16.39 -17.02 32.63
N SER A 404 -15.68 -17.05 33.76
CA SER A 404 -14.95 -18.23 34.23
C SER A 404 -15.81 -19.50 34.42
N SER A 405 -17.14 -19.37 34.50
CA SER A 405 -18.10 -20.48 34.53
C SER A 405 -18.31 -21.14 33.15
N GLY A 406 -17.88 -20.52 32.06
CA GLY A 406 -18.23 -20.93 30.69
C GLY A 406 -19.59 -20.42 30.23
N SER A 407 -20.25 -19.57 31.02
CA SER A 407 -21.52 -18.94 30.67
C SER A 407 -21.36 -17.42 30.50
N ARG A 408 -22.21 -16.84 29.67
CA ARG A 408 -22.39 -15.38 29.55
C ARG A 408 -23.10 -14.82 30.77
N ASP A 409 -22.94 -13.53 31.01
CA ASP A 409 -23.69 -12.85 32.06
C ASP A 409 -25.20 -13.01 31.82
N ARG A 410 -25.95 -13.24 32.90
CA ARG A 410 -27.41 -13.52 32.88
C ARG A 410 -27.85 -14.61 31.89
N LYS A 411 -26.94 -15.51 31.49
CA LYS A 411 -27.15 -16.52 30.43
C LYS A 411 -27.64 -15.90 29.11
N TYR A 412 -27.21 -14.67 28.82
CA TYR A 412 -27.55 -14.01 27.57
C TYR A 412 -27.07 -14.85 26.40
N ASN A 413 -27.92 -15.07 25.39
CA ASN A 413 -27.61 -15.95 24.26
C ASN A 413 -28.17 -15.43 22.94
N ILE A 414 -28.39 -14.12 22.82
CA ILE A 414 -29.00 -13.50 21.63
C ILE A 414 -27.97 -12.59 20.96
N GLY A 415 -27.82 -12.67 19.65
CA GLY A 415 -27.05 -11.70 18.85
C GLY A 415 -27.89 -11.20 17.69
N PHE A 416 -27.44 -10.14 17.02
CA PHE A 416 -28.07 -9.67 15.79
C PHE A 416 -27.16 -9.93 14.60
N LEU A 417 -27.63 -10.74 13.64
CA LEU A 417 -26.96 -10.89 12.36
C LEU A 417 -27.55 -9.90 11.37
N VAL A 418 -26.67 -9.14 10.71
CA VAL A 418 -27.05 -8.21 9.65
C VAL A 418 -26.32 -8.61 8.37
N GLU A 419 -27.06 -8.74 7.27
CA GLU A 419 -26.52 -9.17 5.97
C GLU A 419 -25.54 -8.12 5.42
N LEU A 420 -24.39 -8.58 4.95
CA LEU A 420 -23.42 -7.79 4.21
C LEU A 420 -23.70 -7.94 2.72
N GLU A 421 -24.00 -6.81 2.07
CA GLU A 421 -24.26 -6.77 0.63
C GLU A 421 -23.15 -5.98 -0.07
N THR A 422 -22.73 -6.45 -1.24
CA THR A 422 -21.89 -5.66 -2.14
C THR A 422 -22.76 -5.14 -3.28
N ILE A 423 -22.81 -3.82 -3.47
CA ILE A 423 -23.61 -3.15 -4.49
C ILE A 423 -22.76 -2.20 -5.33
N ASP A 424 -23.26 -1.81 -6.51
CA ASP A 424 -22.61 -0.76 -7.31
C ASP A 424 -22.64 0.58 -6.58
N GLN A 425 -21.53 1.30 -6.63
CA GLN A 425 -21.40 2.64 -6.06
C GLN A 425 -22.44 3.60 -6.65
N ASP A 426 -22.71 3.53 -7.95
CA ASP A 426 -23.75 4.34 -8.60
C ASP A 426 -25.15 4.05 -8.07
N ASN A 427 -25.43 2.81 -7.67
CA ASN A 427 -26.72 2.45 -7.07
C ASN A 427 -26.82 2.97 -5.64
N TYR A 428 -25.73 2.93 -4.88
CA TYR A 428 -25.66 3.55 -3.56
C TYR A 428 -25.94 5.06 -3.62
N LEU A 429 -25.33 5.78 -4.57
CA LEU A 429 -25.50 7.24 -4.72
C LEU A 429 -26.94 7.65 -5.10
N LYS A 430 -27.76 6.72 -5.61
CA LYS A 430 -29.17 6.96 -5.94
C LYS A 430 -30.11 6.83 -4.72
N PHE A 431 -29.64 6.35 -3.57
CA PHE A 431 -30.50 6.19 -2.40
C PHE A 431 -30.97 7.54 -1.83
N LYS A 432 -32.27 7.61 -1.53
CA LYS A 432 -32.87 8.78 -0.89
C LYS A 432 -32.46 8.86 0.59
N LYS A 433 -32.54 10.06 1.19
CA LYS A 433 -32.19 10.30 2.61
C LYS A 433 -32.82 9.29 3.58
N GLY A 434 -34.10 8.93 3.39
CA GLY A 434 -34.77 7.94 4.22
C GLY A 434 -34.20 6.52 4.09
N GLN A 435 -33.74 6.13 2.90
CA GLN A 435 -33.09 4.83 2.67
C GLN A 435 -31.68 4.82 3.26
N LEU A 436 -30.92 5.90 3.07
CA LEU A 436 -29.59 6.09 3.65
C LEU A 436 -29.61 5.98 5.19
N ALA A 437 -30.70 6.41 5.83
CA ALA A 437 -30.85 6.23 7.26
C ALA A 437 -30.90 4.74 7.68
N THR A 438 -31.26 3.81 6.81
CA THR A 438 -31.42 2.38 7.18
C THR A 438 -30.21 1.51 6.84
N LEU A 439 -29.13 2.12 6.37
CA LEU A 439 -27.96 1.42 5.86
C LEU A 439 -26.68 2.11 6.30
N GLU A 440 -25.57 1.40 6.24
CA GLU A 440 -24.24 1.93 6.54
C GLU A 440 -23.21 1.29 5.64
N ILE A 441 -22.18 2.05 5.25
CA ILE A 441 -21.03 1.51 4.51
C ILE A 441 -20.12 0.78 5.50
N VAL A 442 -19.70 -0.44 5.12
CA VAL A 442 -18.64 -1.17 5.81
C VAL A 442 -17.38 -1.04 4.96
N GLU A 443 -16.31 -0.52 5.56
CA GLU A 443 -15.09 -0.25 4.80
C GLU A 443 -14.43 -1.55 4.34
N ASP A 444 -14.10 -1.62 3.04
CA ASP A 444 -13.40 -2.76 2.45
C ASP A 444 -12.49 -2.29 1.32
N VAL A 445 -11.18 -2.36 1.55
CA VAL A 445 -10.15 -1.93 0.60
C VAL A 445 -9.82 -2.96 -0.48
N THR A 446 -10.40 -4.15 -0.39
CA THR A 446 -10.20 -5.21 -1.38
C THR A 446 -11.21 -5.13 -2.53
N LEU A 447 -12.27 -4.33 -2.35
CA LEU A 447 -13.29 -4.14 -3.38
C LEU A 447 -12.79 -3.26 -4.54
N PRO A 448 -13.24 -3.55 -5.77
CA PRO A 448 -13.12 -2.62 -6.88
C PRO A 448 -13.75 -1.26 -6.57
N ASN A 449 -13.20 -0.19 -7.17
CA ASN A 449 -13.63 1.20 -6.90
C ASN A 449 -15.12 1.45 -7.24
N ASP A 450 -15.73 0.69 -8.13
CA ASP A 450 -17.13 0.80 -8.55
C ASP A 450 -18.10 0.04 -7.61
N LYS A 451 -17.60 -0.61 -6.57
CA LYS A 451 -18.38 -1.39 -5.61
C LYS A 451 -18.26 -0.83 -4.21
N VAL A 452 -19.33 -0.97 -3.43
CA VAL A 452 -19.35 -0.66 -2.00
C VAL A 452 -19.97 -1.81 -1.22
N LYS A 453 -19.39 -2.11 -0.05
CA LYS A 453 -19.96 -3.06 0.92
C LYS A 453 -20.84 -2.29 1.89
N ILE A 454 -22.06 -2.77 2.12
CA ILE A 454 -23.03 -2.15 3.00
C ILE A 454 -23.66 -3.17 3.94
N VAL A 455 -24.21 -2.67 5.05
CA VAL A 455 -25.21 -3.37 5.85
C VAL A 455 -26.55 -2.68 5.71
N ARG A 456 -27.64 -3.45 5.74
CA ARG A 456 -29.00 -2.92 5.87
C ARG A 456 -29.54 -3.25 7.25
N TYR A 457 -29.66 -2.25 8.11
CA TYR A 457 -30.15 -2.47 9.47
C TYR A 457 -31.56 -3.03 9.50
N SER A 458 -32.40 -2.77 8.49
CA SER A 458 -33.75 -3.33 8.39
C SER A 458 -33.78 -4.84 8.18
N THR A 459 -32.69 -5.47 7.74
CA THR A 459 -32.63 -6.92 7.47
C THR A 459 -32.11 -7.72 8.65
N PHE A 460 -31.89 -7.09 9.82
CA PHE A 460 -31.34 -7.75 10.99
C PHE A 460 -32.17 -8.96 11.42
N GLN A 461 -31.50 -10.00 11.93
CA GLN A 461 -32.13 -11.17 12.51
C GLN A 461 -31.61 -11.41 13.93
N PRO A 462 -32.47 -11.44 14.96
CA PRO A 462 -32.07 -11.91 16.27
C PRO A 462 -31.85 -13.43 16.21
N VAL A 463 -30.68 -13.88 16.65
CA VAL A 463 -30.25 -15.27 16.57
C VAL A 463 -29.68 -15.77 17.88
N SER A 464 -29.73 -17.09 18.09
CA SER A 464 -28.95 -17.72 19.17
C SER A 464 -27.45 -17.61 18.91
N LEU A 465 -26.64 -17.35 19.94
CA LEU A 465 -25.18 -17.40 19.82
C LEU A 465 -24.63 -18.83 19.83
N SER A 466 -25.41 -19.83 20.27
CA SER A 466 -24.94 -21.22 20.41
C SER A 466 -24.41 -21.84 19.09
N PRO A 467 -25.09 -21.70 17.92
CA PRO A 467 -24.53 -22.19 16.66
C PRO A 467 -23.28 -21.44 16.20
N LEU A 468 -23.16 -20.15 16.53
CA LEU A 468 -21.98 -19.35 16.21
C LEU A 468 -20.78 -19.74 17.09
N ASP A 469 -21.03 -20.06 18.36
CA ASP A 469 -20.00 -20.51 19.32
C ASP A 469 -19.24 -21.75 18.84
N LEU A 470 -19.89 -22.64 18.09
CA LEU A 470 -19.25 -23.83 17.52
C LEU A 470 -18.06 -23.49 16.61
N THR A 471 -18.07 -22.31 15.99
CA THR A 471 -16.97 -21.86 15.12
C THR A 471 -15.67 -21.64 15.89
N VAL A 472 -15.74 -21.38 17.21
CA VAL A 472 -14.57 -21.16 18.07
C VAL A 472 -13.75 -22.43 18.22
N PHE A 473 -14.35 -23.61 18.11
CA PHE A 473 -13.67 -24.89 18.38
C PHE A 473 -12.94 -25.47 17.16
N ASN A 474 -13.14 -24.90 15.97
CA ASN A 474 -12.66 -25.45 14.71
C ASN A 474 -11.66 -24.51 14.03
N ASN A 475 -10.51 -25.03 13.62
CA ASN A 475 -9.41 -24.22 13.06
C ASN A 475 -9.75 -23.51 11.75
N ASP A 476 -10.74 -24.01 11.00
CA ASP A 476 -11.23 -23.41 9.77
C ASP A 476 -12.41 -22.46 10.00
N GLY A 477 -12.85 -22.30 11.26
CA GLY A 477 -14.00 -21.48 11.65
C GLY A 477 -15.36 -22.09 11.31
N SER A 478 -15.41 -23.38 10.95
CA SER A 478 -16.67 -24.05 10.66
C SER A 478 -17.48 -24.34 11.93
N SER A 479 -18.81 -24.25 11.82
CA SER A 479 -19.72 -24.64 12.91
C SER A 479 -19.92 -26.15 12.89
N LYS A 480 -19.08 -26.86 13.65
CA LYS A 480 -19.10 -28.33 13.75
C LYS A 480 -18.96 -28.81 15.19
N MET A 481 -19.58 -29.95 15.49
CA MET A 481 -19.47 -30.62 16.79
C MET A 481 -19.41 -32.14 16.65
N ASN A 482 -18.40 -32.75 17.28
CA ASN A 482 -18.31 -34.20 17.45
C ASN A 482 -19.15 -34.63 18.65
N LEU A 483 -20.25 -35.34 18.39
CA LEU A 483 -21.15 -35.87 19.42
C LEU A 483 -20.59 -37.12 20.12
N SER A 484 -19.41 -37.60 19.75
CA SER A 484 -18.72 -38.69 20.47
C SER A 484 -17.91 -38.18 21.65
N GLU A 485 -17.72 -36.86 21.75
CA GLU A 485 -16.89 -36.22 22.76
C GLU A 485 -17.74 -35.20 23.53
N SER A 486 -18.09 -35.53 24.78
CA SER A 486 -18.90 -34.66 25.64
C SER A 486 -18.15 -33.47 26.21
N GLU A 487 -16.82 -33.50 26.13
CA GLU A 487 -15.92 -32.49 26.67
C GLU A 487 -14.79 -32.22 25.67
N SER A 488 -14.29 -30.99 25.62
CA SER A 488 -13.11 -30.68 24.83
C SER A 488 -11.84 -30.94 25.65
N ASN A 489 -11.02 -31.89 25.20
CA ASN A 489 -9.69 -32.17 25.76
C ASN A 489 -8.58 -31.29 25.14
N SER A 490 -8.96 -30.28 24.35
CA SER A 490 -8.00 -29.43 23.65
C SER A 490 -7.17 -28.61 24.64
N ALA A 491 -5.85 -28.81 24.62
CA ALA A 491 -4.92 -28.05 25.47
C ALA A 491 -4.79 -26.58 25.06
N ILE A 492 -5.19 -26.23 23.83
CA ILE A 492 -5.06 -24.87 23.28
C ILE A 492 -6.29 -23.99 23.53
N LEU A 493 -7.41 -24.57 23.99
CA LEU A 493 -8.60 -23.81 24.34
C LEU A 493 -8.54 -23.27 25.77
N GLN A 494 -9.08 -22.06 25.94
CA GLN A 494 -9.30 -21.47 27.26
C GLN A 494 -10.32 -22.29 28.07
N ASP A 495 -10.16 -22.29 29.39
CA ASP A 495 -10.99 -23.09 30.28
C ASP A 495 -12.47 -22.71 30.27
N SER A 496 -12.79 -21.42 30.08
CA SER A 496 -14.18 -20.95 29.91
C SER A 496 -14.83 -21.59 28.68
N TRP A 497 -14.09 -21.70 27.58
CA TRP A 497 -14.56 -22.34 26.34
C TRP A 497 -14.68 -23.85 26.45
N LYS A 498 -13.80 -24.52 27.20
CA LYS A 498 -13.97 -25.96 27.53
C LYS A 498 -15.27 -26.21 28.30
N LYS A 499 -15.61 -25.35 29.26
CA LYS A 499 -16.88 -25.42 29.99
C LYS A 499 -18.07 -25.13 29.08
N ARG A 500 -17.96 -24.09 28.24
CA ARG A 500 -18.99 -23.77 27.24
C ARG A 500 -19.24 -24.94 26.28
N TYR A 501 -18.19 -25.65 25.86
CA TYR A 501 -18.33 -26.84 25.02
C TYR A 501 -19.23 -27.91 25.66
N LYS A 502 -19.12 -28.14 26.98
CA LYS A 502 -19.99 -29.10 27.69
C LYS A 502 -21.45 -28.67 27.68
N ASP A 503 -21.72 -27.37 27.79
CA ASP A 503 -23.08 -26.83 27.72
C ASP A 503 -23.64 -26.95 26.30
N LEU A 504 -22.86 -26.56 25.30
CA LEU A 504 -23.20 -26.72 23.88
C LEU A 504 -23.44 -28.19 23.54
N TYR A 505 -22.62 -29.12 24.06
CA TYR A 505 -22.79 -30.54 23.82
C TYR A 505 -24.17 -31.03 24.28
N LYS A 506 -24.68 -30.56 25.42
CA LYS A 506 -26.04 -30.89 25.88
C LYS A 506 -27.08 -30.35 24.91
N GLU A 507 -27.01 -29.06 24.60
CA GLU A 507 -27.94 -28.38 23.67
C GLU A 507 -27.99 -29.09 22.30
N PHE A 508 -26.84 -29.42 21.73
CA PHE A 508 -26.73 -30.05 20.41
C PHE A 508 -26.97 -31.56 20.42
N SER A 509 -26.75 -32.25 21.54
CA SER A 509 -27.13 -33.66 21.70
C SER A 509 -28.65 -33.82 21.72
N GLU A 510 -29.36 -32.94 22.43
CA GLU A 510 -30.83 -32.91 22.42
C GLU A 510 -31.38 -32.64 21.01
N PHE A 511 -30.78 -31.66 20.31
CA PHE A 511 -31.11 -31.38 18.91
C PHE A 511 -30.88 -32.60 17.99
N SER A 512 -29.74 -33.29 18.14
CA SER A 512 -29.42 -34.51 17.39
C SER A 512 -30.42 -35.63 17.64
N GLU A 513 -30.83 -35.83 18.89
CA GLU A 513 -31.83 -36.86 19.23
C GLU A 513 -33.21 -36.51 18.66
N GLY A 514 -33.57 -35.24 18.62
CA GLY A 514 -34.75 -34.75 17.90
C GLY A 514 -34.74 -35.13 16.43
N ILE A 515 -33.61 -34.95 15.73
CA ILE A 515 -33.44 -35.36 14.33
C ILE A 515 -33.54 -36.88 14.17
N LYS A 516 -32.87 -37.65 15.04
CA LYS A 516 -32.91 -39.13 15.00
C LYS A 516 -34.33 -39.65 15.20
N THR A 517 -35.05 -39.09 16.16
CA THR A 517 -36.45 -39.42 16.43
C THR A 517 -37.30 -39.07 15.22
N TYR A 518 -37.18 -37.85 14.68
CA TYR A 518 -37.88 -37.44 13.46
C TYR A 518 -37.65 -38.41 12.29
N ARG A 519 -36.39 -38.81 12.04
CA ARG A 519 -36.05 -39.76 10.98
C ARG A 519 -36.78 -41.10 11.15
N LYS A 520 -37.00 -41.59 12.38
CA LYS A 520 -37.72 -42.84 12.70
C LYS A 520 -39.25 -42.76 12.60
N ILE A 521 -39.86 -41.56 12.66
CA ILE A 521 -41.32 -41.39 12.59
C ILE A 521 -41.86 -41.86 11.23
N LYS A 522 -42.90 -42.70 11.26
CA LYS A 522 -43.64 -43.25 10.09
C LYS A 522 -45.11 -42.82 10.12
N ILE A 523 -45.39 -41.52 10.07
CA ILE A 523 -46.76 -40.96 10.14
C ILE A 523 -47.02 -40.08 8.91
N ALA A 524 -48.26 -40.08 8.41
CA ALA A 524 -48.69 -39.35 7.21
C ALA A 524 -48.39 -37.83 7.25
N ASN A 525 -48.34 -37.22 8.44
CA ASN A 525 -48.10 -35.78 8.63
C ASN A 525 -46.67 -35.44 9.09
N LYS A 526 -45.69 -36.32 8.90
CA LYS A 526 -44.29 -36.10 9.31
C LYS A 526 -43.72 -34.75 8.86
N ASN A 527 -44.14 -34.23 7.71
CA ASN A 527 -43.62 -32.96 7.19
C ASN A 527 -44.07 -31.73 7.99
N THR A 528 -45.16 -31.78 8.75
CA THR A 528 -45.67 -30.61 9.51
C THR A 528 -44.75 -30.23 10.67
N ILE A 529 -44.04 -31.19 11.26
CA ILE A 529 -43.10 -30.97 12.37
C ILE A 529 -41.66 -30.77 11.91
N LYS A 530 -41.36 -30.95 10.62
CA LYS A 530 -40.00 -30.88 10.05
C LYS A 530 -39.30 -29.57 10.40
N LYS A 531 -39.97 -28.45 10.14
CA LYS A 531 -39.43 -27.11 10.41
C LYS A 531 -39.10 -26.90 11.89
N SER A 532 -39.95 -27.35 12.81
CA SER A 532 -39.72 -27.23 14.25
C SER A 532 -38.55 -28.07 14.75
N ILE A 533 -38.28 -29.21 14.12
CA ILE A 533 -37.14 -30.07 14.47
C ILE A 533 -35.82 -29.48 13.95
N PHE A 534 -35.75 -29.13 12.66
CA PHE A 534 -34.50 -28.67 12.05
C PHE A 534 -34.20 -27.19 12.29
N ASN A 535 -35.22 -26.36 12.52
CA ASN A 535 -35.11 -24.91 12.73
C ASN A 535 -35.77 -24.49 14.06
N GLY A 536 -35.63 -25.32 15.09
CA GLY A 536 -36.13 -25.04 16.43
C GLY A 536 -35.43 -23.85 17.11
N PRO A 537 -35.58 -23.69 18.44
CA PRO A 537 -35.09 -22.52 19.18
C PRO A 537 -33.61 -22.16 18.95
N LEU A 538 -32.74 -23.17 18.78
CA LEU A 538 -31.30 -22.97 18.49
C LEU A 538 -31.04 -22.23 17.18
N PHE A 539 -31.91 -22.42 16.19
CA PHE A 539 -31.75 -21.87 14.83
C PHE A 539 -32.83 -20.84 14.49
N SER A 540 -33.57 -20.35 15.49
CA SER A 540 -34.51 -19.25 15.29
C SER A 540 -33.77 -18.01 14.75
N GLY A 541 -34.31 -17.41 13.69
CA GLY A 541 -33.71 -16.25 13.00
C GLY A 541 -32.60 -16.59 12.01
N PHE A 542 -32.05 -17.81 12.02
CA PHE A 542 -31.06 -18.22 11.02
C PHE A 542 -31.73 -18.55 9.68
N LYS A 543 -31.12 -18.08 8.59
CA LYS A 543 -31.48 -18.47 7.22
C LYS A 543 -30.58 -19.64 6.78
N ILE A 544 -30.84 -20.84 7.30
CA ILE A 544 -30.01 -22.04 7.09
C ILE A 544 -30.84 -23.29 6.80
N ASP A 545 -30.31 -24.19 5.98
CA ASP A 545 -30.85 -25.54 5.78
C ASP A 545 -30.10 -26.56 6.66
N ASN A 546 -30.80 -27.06 7.68
CA ASN A 546 -30.27 -28.02 8.63
C ASN A 546 -30.64 -29.48 8.31
N GLU A 547 -31.31 -29.80 7.21
CA GLU A 547 -31.81 -31.16 6.96
C GLU A 547 -30.71 -32.23 6.91
N ASN A 548 -29.54 -31.83 6.41
CA ASN A 548 -28.37 -32.68 6.24
C ASN A 548 -27.28 -32.43 7.30
N CYS A 549 -27.58 -31.69 8.36
CA CYS A 549 -26.56 -31.30 9.36
C CYS A 549 -26.03 -32.47 10.18
N LEU A 550 -26.85 -33.51 10.41
CA LEU A 550 -26.46 -34.70 11.15
C LEU A 550 -25.96 -35.79 10.20
N SER A 551 -24.69 -36.16 10.36
CA SER A 551 -24.02 -37.20 9.58
C SER A 551 -24.74 -38.55 9.64
N LYS A 552 -24.50 -39.41 8.64
CA LYS A 552 -25.12 -40.75 8.58
C LYS A 552 -24.80 -41.62 9.80
N SER A 553 -23.60 -41.47 10.39
CA SER A 553 -23.21 -42.17 11.62
C SER A 553 -23.90 -41.61 12.86
N GLY A 554 -24.52 -40.42 12.78
CA GLY A 554 -25.16 -39.75 13.90
C GLY A 554 -24.17 -39.17 14.93
N LYS A 555 -22.87 -39.10 14.56
CA LYS A 555 -21.77 -38.69 15.46
C LYS A 555 -21.24 -37.28 15.19
N LEU A 556 -21.58 -36.66 14.06
CA LEU A 556 -21.09 -35.33 13.69
C LEU A 556 -22.28 -34.46 13.32
N LEU A 557 -22.34 -33.28 13.92
CA LEU A 557 -23.16 -32.17 13.47
C LEU A 557 -22.27 -31.16 12.73
N GLU A 558 -22.71 -30.77 11.54
CA GLU A 558 -22.07 -29.75 10.72
C GLU A 558 -23.15 -28.83 10.15
N PHE A 559 -22.98 -27.54 10.36
CA PHE A 559 -23.89 -26.50 9.89
C PHE A 559 -23.19 -25.67 8.82
N ASN A 560 -23.94 -25.18 7.84
CA ASN A 560 -23.45 -24.27 6.82
C ASN A 560 -23.24 -22.84 7.38
N ILE A 561 -22.38 -22.74 8.40
CA ILE A 561 -21.98 -21.53 9.10
C ILE A 561 -20.45 -21.58 9.23
N LYS A 562 -19.78 -20.52 8.76
CA LYS A 562 -18.33 -20.39 8.86
C LYS A 562 -17.95 -18.98 9.27
N ARG A 563 -17.08 -18.83 10.28
CA ARG A 563 -16.50 -17.55 10.67
C ARG A 563 -15.36 -17.19 9.72
N VAL A 564 -15.49 -16.08 8.98
CA VAL A 564 -14.60 -15.75 7.84
C VAL A 564 -13.71 -14.53 8.07
N SER A 565 -14.08 -13.63 8.99
CA SER A 565 -13.26 -12.49 9.38
C SER A 565 -13.83 -11.82 10.62
N HIS A 566 -13.13 -10.82 11.14
CA HIS A 566 -13.62 -9.95 12.20
C HIS A 566 -13.34 -8.50 11.84
N TYR A 567 -14.38 -7.68 11.74
CA TYR A 567 -14.29 -6.23 11.57
C TYR A 567 -13.88 -5.60 12.90
N ARG A 568 -12.77 -4.85 12.91
CA ARG A 568 -12.10 -4.43 14.14
C ARG A 568 -12.75 -3.19 14.76
N SER A 569 -12.63 -3.10 16.08
CA SER A 569 -12.78 -1.83 16.80
C SER A 569 -11.72 -0.82 16.34
N PRO A 570 -12.05 0.47 16.16
CA PRO A 570 -13.31 1.12 16.55
C PRO A 570 -14.45 1.01 15.53
N PHE A 571 -14.20 0.46 14.33
CA PHE A 571 -15.18 0.45 13.24
C PHE A 571 -16.40 -0.43 13.52
N SER A 572 -16.20 -1.62 14.10
CA SER A 572 -17.30 -2.48 14.55
C SER A 572 -18.15 -1.85 15.65
N ASP A 573 -17.53 -1.03 16.50
CA ASP A 573 -18.21 -0.41 17.63
C ASP A 573 -19.05 0.78 17.18
N ASP A 574 -18.55 1.58 16.24
CA ASP A 574 -19.33 2.62 15.54
C ASP A 574 -20.51 2.01 14.78
N LEU A 575 -20.29 0.90 14.07
CA LEU A 575 -21.36 0.18 13.36
C LEU A 575 -22.45 -0.32 14.33
N LEU A 576 -22.05 -0.89 15.46
CA LEU A 576 -22.98 -1.30 16.52
C LEU A 576 -23.73 -0.09 17.09
N GLN A 577 -23.06 1.03 17.35
CA GLN A 577 -23.68 2.24 17.88
C GLN A 577 -24.75 2.77 16.93
N LYS A 578 -24.45 2.86 15.63
CA LYS A 578 -25.39 3.29 14.59
C LYS A 578 -26.57 2.33 14.47
N PHE A 579 -26.34 1.02 14.59
CA PHE A 579 -27.41 0.03 14.64
C PHE A 579 -28.30 0.19 15.87
N MET A 580 -27.73 0.44 17.06
CA MET A 580 -28.52 0.68 18.26
C MET A 580 -29.36 1.96 18.16
N LEU A 581 -28.80 3.02 17.54
CA LEU A 581 -29.56 4.24 17.21
C LEU A 581 -30.67 3.98 16.18
N TYR A 582 -30.46 3.03 15.27
CA TYR A 582 -31.51 2.58 14.36
C TYR A 582 -32.66 1.91 15.12
N LEU A 583 -32.35 1.04 16.09
CA LEU A 583 -33.36 0.36 16.91
C LEU A 583 -34.11 1.28 17.87
N SER A 584 -33.51 2.41 18.29
CA SER A 584 -34.09 3.36 19.22
C SER A 584 -34.79 4.57 18.56
N ARG A 585 -35.08 4.51 17.25
CA ARG A 585 -35.71 5.63 16.53
C ARG A 585 -37.08 5.98 17.09
N ASN A 586 -37.30 7.27 17.28
CA ASN A 586 -38.62 7.80 17.55
C ASN A 586 -39.48 7.71 16.28
N ALA A 587 -40.70 7.21 16.43
CA ALA A 587 -41.74 7.41 15.44
C ALA A 587 -42.21 8.87 15.55
N PHE A 588 -41.82 9.71 14.62
CA PHE A 588 -42.40 11.04 14.47
C PHE A 588 -43.70 10.92 13.68
N ASP A 589 -44.71 11.73 14.03
CA ASP A 589 -45.94 11.80 13.26
C ASP A 589 -45.65 12.23 11.82
N HIS A 590 -46.40 11.66 10.87
CA HIS A 590 -46.25 11.99 9.46
C HIS A 590 -46.44 13.50 9.23
N ASP A 591 -45.53 14.07 8.45
CA ASP A 591 -45.58 15.47 8.05
C ASP A 591 -46.70 15.67 7.02
N PHE A 592 -47.68 16.51 7.37
CA PHE A 592 -48.83 16.84 6.50
C PHE A 592 -48.47 17.71 5.29
N SER A 593 -47.23 18.18 5.17
CA SER A 593 -46.78 19.08 4.11
C SER A 593 -46.10 18.39 2.90
N ASN A 594 -45.97 17.05 2.91
CA ASN A 594 -45.40 16.26 1.81
C ASN A 594 -46.44 15.65 0.87
#